data_AF-A0A9X0D3Z3-F1
#
_entry.id   AF-A0A9X0D3Z3-F1
#
_cell.length_a   1.000
_cell.length_b   1.000
_cell.length_c   1.000
_cell.angle_alpha   90.00
_cell.angle_beta   90.00
_cell.angle_gamma   90.00
#
_symmetry.space_group_name_H-M   'P 1'
#
loop_
_entity.id
_entity.type
_entity.pdbx_description
1 polymer ?
#
loop_
_entity_poly.entity_id
_entity_poly.type
_entity_poly.pdbx_seq_one_letter_code
_entity_poly.pdbx_strand_id
1 'polypeptide(L)' 'MVFKYWDTTCWHQTKAGSNASRYDLEKWAKRPFPGEEIYVVGEAYSIIDAWNEGALRSAYYALKEGWGIEQPET' A
#
# COMPACT_ATOMS: atom_id res chain seq x y z
N MET A 1 -11.91 -2.89 30.54
CA MET A 1 -11.32 -2.95 29.19
C MET A 1 -10.21 -1.92 29.15
N VAL A 2 -8.97 -2.31 28.83
CA VAL A 2 -7.85 -1.36 28.71
C VAL A 2 -7.63 -1.11 27.23
N PHE A 3 -7.86 0.12 26.78
CA PHE A 3 -7.55 0.54 25.42
C PHE A 3 -6.14 1.11 25.39
N LYS A 4 -5.33 0.68 24.43
CA LYS A 4 -4.04 1.31 24.10
C LYS A 4 -4.20 2.03 22.77
N TYR A 5 -3.91 3.32 22.77
CA TYR A 5 -3.90 4.15 21.58
C TYR A 5 -2.47 4.38 21.11
N TRP A 6 -2.31 4.69 19.83
CA TRP A 6 -1.05 5.13 19.27
C TRP A 6 -0.81 6.60 19.66
N ASP A 7 0.42 6.95 20.04
CA ASP A 7 0.77 8.28 20.56
C ASP A 7 0.71 9.40 19.50
N THR A 8 0.82 9.05 18.22
CA THR A 8 0.93 10.02 17.12
C THR A 8 -0.14 9.81 16.05
N THR A 9 0.00 8.80 15.20
CA THR A 9 -0.99 8.47 14.16
C THR A 9 -0.68 7.08 13.61
N CYS A 10 -1.71 6.28 13.37
CA CYS A 10 -1.58 4.93 12.79
C CYS A 10 -2.33 4.76 11.47
N TRP A 11 -2.87 5.86 10.93
CA TRP A 11 -3.75 5.84 9.77
C TRP A 11 -3.25 6.79 8.69
N HIS A 12 -3.35 6.37 7.44
CA HIS A 12 -3.05 7.19 6.28
C HIS A 12 -4.35 7.60 5.59
N GLN A 13 -4.45 8.87 5.21
CA GLN A 13 -5.58 9.37 4.44
C GLN A 13 -5.09 10.28 3.32
N THR A 14 -5.69 10.13 2.13
CA THR A 14 -5.45 11.07 1.04
C THR A 14 -6.15 12.39 1.36
N LYS A 15 -5.36 13.46 1.46
CA LYS A 15 -5.89 14.80 1.76
C LYS A 15 -6.83 15.26 0.64
N ALA A 16 -7.98 15.83 1.00
CA ALA A 16 -8.90 16.44 0.03
C ALA A 16 -8.20 17.53 -0.79
N GLY A 17 -8.46 17.55 -2.10
CA GLY A 17 -7.81 18.47 -3.04
C GLY A 17 -6.36 18.12 -3.39
N SER A 18 -5.88 16.92 -3.04
CA SER A 18 -4.59 16.42 -3.54
C SER A 18 -4.62 16.26 -5.06
N ASN A 19 -3.47 16.49 -5.70
CA ASN A 19 -3.31 16.33 -7.16
C ASN A 19 -3.25 14.86 -7.60
N ALA A 20 -3.23 13.92 -6.67
CA ALA A 20 -3.21 12.49 -6.92
C ALA A 20 -4.30 11.82 -6.09
N SER A 21 -5.08 10.95 -6.73
CA SER A 21 -6.02 10.07 -6.05
C SER A 21 -5.26 8.89 -5.42
N ARG A 22 -5.95 8.14 -4.57
CA ARG A 22 -5.39 6.90 -4.01
C ARG A 22 -5.20 5.81 -5.06
N TYR A 23 -5.98 5.83 -6.15
CA TYR A 23 -5.76 4.96 -7.30
C TYR A 23 -4.46 5.31 -8.02
N ASP A 24 -4.15 6.61 -8.16
CA ASP A 24 -2.88 7.06 -8.74
C ASP A 24 -1.69 6.64 -7.88
N LEU A 25 -1.84 6.74 -6.54
CA LEU A 25 -0.82 6.28 -5.58
C LEU A 25 -0.61 4.77 -5.64
N GLU A 26 -1.67 3.95 -5.64
CA GLU A 26 -1.56 2.48 -5.74
C GLU A 26 -0.89 2.08 -7.05
N LYS A 27 -1.20 2.77 -8.15
CA LYS A 27 -0.54 2.54 -9.44
C LYS A 27 0.93 2.94 -9.42
N TRP A 28 1.26 4.09 -8.86
CA TRP A 28 2.64 4.57 -8.73
C TRP A 28 3.48 3.65 -7.85
N ALA A 29 2.95 3.19 -6.72
CA ALA A 29 3.67 2.38 -5.74
C ALA A 29 4.15 1.02 -6.29
N LYS A 30 3.48 0.50 -7.33
CA LYS A 30 3.90 -0.70 -8.05
C LYS A 30 5.19 -0.52 -8.85
N ARG A 31 5.47 0.69 -9.35
CA ARG A 31 6.71 0.98 -10.08
C ARG A 31 7.08 2.46 -9.95
N PRO A 32 7.51 2.91 -8.76
CA PRO A 32 7.80 4.31 -8.49
C PRO A 32 9.00 4.83 -9.30
N PHE A 33 9.93 3.94 -9.66
CA PHE A 33 11.13 4.25 -10.44
C PHE A 33 11.15 3.35 -11.69
N PRO A 34 10.72 3.87 -12.86
CA PRO A 34 10.76 3.10 -14.10
C PRO A 34 12.17 2.59 -14.42
N GLY A 35 12.31 1.31 -14.71
CA GLY A 35 13.61 0.66 -14.99
C GLY A 35 14.34 0.10 -13.77
N GLU A 36 13.91 0.41 -12.55
CA GLU A 36 14.48 -0.14 -11.31
C GLU A 36 13.51 -1.12 -10.66
N GLU A 37 13.99 -2.27 -10.19
CA GLU A 37 13.18 -3.29 -9.50
C GLU A 37 12.85 -2.88 -8.05
N ILE A 38 12.25 -1.69 -7.90
CA ILE A 38 11.83 -1.12 -6.63
C ILE A 38 10.32 -1.06 -6.59
N TYR A 39 9.76 -1.51 -5.48
CA TYR A 39 8.33 -1.56 -5.21
C TYR A 39 8.07 -0.95 -3.83
N VAL A 40 6.98 -0.19 -3.70
CA VAL A 40 6.54 0.39 -2.44
C VAL A 40 5.28 -0.32 -1.99
N VAL A 41 5.29 -0.80 -0.76
CA VAL A 41 4.19 -1.59 -0.17
C VAL A 41 3.81 -1.00 1.18
N GLY A 42 2.59 -1.29 1.59
CA GLY A 42 1.98 -0.80 2.82
C GLY A 42 0.56 -0.33 2.60
N GLU A 43 -0.24 -0.34 3.67
CA GLU A 43 -1.63 0.12 3.66
C GLU A 43 -1.77 1.55 3.10
N ALA A 44 -0.81 2.44 3.40
CA ALA A 44 -0.77 3.81 2.91
C ALA A 44 -0.82 3.93 1.37
N TYR A 45 -0.37 2.89 0.67
CA TYR A 45 -0.24 2.84 -0.79
C TYR A 45 -1.29 1.94 -1.44
N SER A 46 -2.30 1.51 -0.69
CA SER A 46 -3.45 0.79 -1.22
C SER A 46 -4.71 1.66 -1.25
N ILE A 47 -5.67 1.28 -2.08
CA ILE A 47 -7.05 1.81 -2.03
C ILE A 47 -7.86 1.29 -0.84
N ILE A 48 -7.39 0.24 -0.15
CA ILE A 48 -7.99 -0.27 1.09
C ILE A 48 -7.16 0.31 2.25
N ASP A 49 -7.63 1.40 2.85
CA ASP A 49 -6.97 2.05 3.99
C ASP A 49 -7.49 1.48 5.30
N ALA A 50 -6.73 1.69 6.37
CA ALA A 50 -7.04 1.31 7.74
C ALA A 50 -7.20 -0.21 8.00
N TRP A 51 -6.90 -1.05 7.02
CA TRP A 51 -7.03 -2.50 7.15
C TRP A 51 -5.77 -3.23 6.69
N ASN A 52 -5.51 -4.40 7.29
CA ASN A 52 -4.42 -5.28 6.89
C ASN A 52 -4.55 -5.72 5.43
N GLU A 53 -5.77 -5.83 4.89
CA GLU A 53 -6.02 -6.16 3.49
C GLU A 53 -5.36 -5.16 2.53
N GLY A 54 -5.22 -3.89 2.90
CA GLY A 54 -4.48 -2.91 2.10
C GLY A 54 -2.99 -3.23 2.03
N ALA A 55 -2.39 -3.54 3.17
CA ALA A 55 -0.99 -3.94 3.23
C ALA A 55 -0.74 -5.23 2.44
N LEU A 56 -1.58 -6.26 2.63
CA LEU A 56 -1.50 -7.53 1.90
C LEU A 56 -1.64 -7.31 0.39
N ARG A 57 -2.67 -6.57 -0.04
CA ARG A 57 -2.91 -6.25 -1.45
C ARG A 57 -1.70 -5.57 -2.11
N SER A 58 -1.13 -4.55 -1.45
CA SER A 58 0.06 -3.86 -1.98
C SER A 58 1.27 -4.78 -2.08
N ALA A 59 1.49 -5.66 -1.09
CA ALA A 59 2.55 -6.66 -1.11
C ALA A 59 2.35 -7.69 -2.23
N TYR A 60 1.12 -8.13 -2.46
CA TYR A 60 0.80 -9.10 -3.51
C TYR A 60 1.00 -8.51 -4.91
N TYR A 61 0.77 -7.21 -5.09
CA TYR A 61 1.14 -6.54 -6.33
C TYR A 61 2.64 -6.52 -6.56
N ALA A 62 3.43 -6.19 -5.54
CA ALA A 62 4.89 -6.23 -5.66
C ALA A 62 5.39 -7.65 -5.98
N LEU A 63 4.91 -8.66 -5.26
CA LEU A 63 5.27 -10.06 -5.46
C LEU A 63 4.89 -10.57 -6.86
N LYS A 64 3.70 -10.22 -7.35
CA LYS A 64 3.23 -10.59 -8.68
C LYS A 64 4.03 -9.89 -9.78
N GLU A 65 4.18 -8.56 -9.70
CA GLU A 65 4.77 -7.77 -10.78
C GLU A 65 6.30 -7.85 -10.81
N GLY A 66 6.96 -8.00 -9.66
CA GLY A 66 8.42 -8.12 -9.56
C GLY A 66 8.95 -9.55 -9.64
N TRP A 67 8.20 -10.53 -9.12
CA TRP A 67 8.68 -11.91 -8.99
C TRP A 67 7.77 -12.96 -9.60
N GLY A 68 6.64 -12.57 -10.22
CA GLY A 68 5.70 -13.50 -10.85
C GLY A 68 4.96 -14.40 -9.86
N ILE A 69 4.97 -14.09 -8.56
CA ILE A 69 4.36 -14.90 -7.52
C ILE A 69 2.89 -14.49 -7.36
N GLU A 70 1.97 -15.34 -7.80
CA GLU A 70 0.52 -15.02 -7.77
C GLU A 70 -0.19 -15.46 -6.48
N GLN A 71 0.34 -16.47 -5.76
CA GLN A 71 -0.27 -17.04 -4.56
C GLN A 71 0.79 -17.17 -3.45
N PRO A 72 1.16 -16.07 -2.77
CA PRO A 72 2.23 -16.08 -1.79
C PRO A 72 1.89 -16.77 -0.47
N GLU A 73 0.61 -17.14 -0.27
CA GLU A 73 0.13 -17.84 0.94
C GLU A 73 0.10 -19.37 0.80
N THR A 74 0.34 -19.91 -0.40
CA THR A 74 0.34 -21.35 -0.71
C THR A 74 1.74 -21.87 -0.96
#